data_AF-A0A418KTE0-F1
#
_entry.id   AF-A0A418KTE0-F1
#
_cell.length_a   1.000
_cell.length_b   1.000
_cell.length_c   1.000
_cell.angle_alpha   90.00
_cell.angle_beta   90.00
_cell.angle_gamma   90.00
#
_symmetry.space_group_name_H-M   'P 1'
#
loop_
_entity.id
_entity.type
_entity.pdbx_description
1 polymer ?
#
loop_
_entity_poly.entity_id
_entity_poly.type
_entity_poly.pdbx_seq_one_letter_code
_entity_poly.pdbx_strand_id
1 'polypeptide(L)'
;MTDQGVRVRCAGLLVRDGHVLVESLVGAGRWSPIGGGLQPGETVPEAIVREFREDHQELAWIPLSGLADVVLLPHHLSEEIPTALETGRIVFRSERRVPVMKQE
;
A
#
# COMPACT_ATOMS: atom_id res chain seq x y z
N MET A 1 11.24 -31.52 -0.85
CA MET A 1 12.38 -30.58 -0.69
C MET A 1 11.79 -29.19 -0.87
N THR A 2 11.36 -28.54 0.21
CA THR A 2 10.76 -27.20 0.12
C THR A 2 11.90 -26.22 -0.07
N ASP A 3 12.08 -25.75 -1.31
CA ASP A 3 12.76 -24.49 -1.55
C ASP A 3 11.95 -23.42 -0.81
N GLN A 4 12.36 -23.06 0.40
CA GLN A 4 11.84 -21.87 1.06
C GLN A 4 12.52 -20.66 0.43
N GLY A 5 12.24 -20.47 -0.86
CA GLY A 5 12.80 -19.39 -1.67
C GLY A 5 12.45 -18.03 -1.07
N VAL A 6 13.37 -17.09 -1.19
CA VAL A 6 13.13 -15.69 -0.81
C VAL A 6 12.05 -15.12 -1.73
N ARG A 7 10.92 -14.70 -1.16
CA ARG A 7 9.87 -13.96 -1.89
C ARG A 7 10.09 -12.46 -1.69
N VAL A 8 10.25 -11.72 -2.79
CA VAL A 8 10.26 -10.25 -2.76
C VAL A 8 8.82 -9.76 -2.64
N ARG A 9 8.52 -8.96 -1.62
CA ARG A 9 7.25 -8.23 -1.50
C ARG A 9 7.44 -6.79 -2.00
N CYS A 10 6.48 -6.30 -2.76
CA CYS A 10 6.34 -4.88 -3.09
C CYS A 10 5.02 -4.37 -2.51
N ALA A 11 5.00 -3.10 -2.09
CA ALA A 11 3.79 -2.45 -1.62
C ALA A 11 3.80 -0.98 -2.05
N GLY A 12 2.60 -0.42 -2.24
CA GLY A 12 2.40 0.98 -2.58
C GLY A 12 1.53 1.70 -1.56
N LEU A 13 1.63 3.03 -1.56
CA LEU A 13 0.80 3.90 -0.73
C LEU A 13 -0.05 4.78 -1.64
N LEU A 14 -1.37 4.71 -1.47
CA LEU A 14 -2.26 5.69 -2.05
C LEU A 14 -2.62 6.70 -0.97
N VAL A 15 -2.21 7.95 -1.19
CA VAL A 15 -2.43 9.05 -0.26
C VAL A 15 -3.41 10.03 -0.88
N ARG A 16 -4.45 10.38 -0.13
CA ARG A 16 -5.48 11.34 -0.55
C ARG A 16 -5.98 12.10 0.67
N ASP A 17 -6.02 13.43 0.57
CA ASP A 17 -6.61 14.31 1.60
C ASP A 17 -6.08 14.02 3.02
N GLY A 18 -4.77 13.76 3.15
CA GLY A 18 -4.12 13.45 4.43
C GLY A 18 -4.38 12.05 4.99
N HIS A 19 -4.99 11.16 4.20
CA HIS A 19 -5.26 9.77 4.54
C HIS A 19 -4.46 8.82 3.65
N VAL A 20 -4.12 7.65 4.17
CA VAL A 20 -3.53 6.54 3.42
C VAL A 20 -4.52 5.39 3.31
N LEU A 21 -4.61 4.79 2.12
CA LEU A 21 -5.36 3.58 1.91
C LEU A 21 -4.55 2.37 2.35
N VAL A 22 -5.13 1.54 3.20
CA VAL A 22 -4.55 0.29 3.70
C VAL A 22 -5.52 -0.87 3.52
N GLU A 23 -4.98 -2.09 3.48
CA GLU A 23 -5.77 -3.33 3.46
C GLU A 23 -5.73 -4.03 4.81
N SER A 24 -6.84 -4.70 5.15
CA SER A 24 -6.95 -5.51 6.36
C SER A 24 -6.24 -6.84 6.15
N LEU A 25 -5.37 -7.21 7.10
CA LEU A 25 -4.86 -8.56 7.18
C LEU A 25 -5.90 -9.42 7.90
N VAL A 26 -6.37 -10.49 7.23
CA VAL A 26 -7.50 -11.33 7.64
C VAL A 26 -7.57 -11.54 9.16
N GLY A 27 -8.62 -10.99 9.78
CA GLY A 27 -9.12 -11.42 11.10
C GLY A 27 -8.70 -10.66 12.36
N ALA A 28 -8.07 -9.47 12.34
CA ALA A 28 -7.62 -8.91 13.62
C ALA A 28 -7.34 -7.39 13.74
N GLY A 29 -8.00 -6.50 12.99
CA GLY A 29 -7.76 -5.05 13.16
C GLY A 29 -6.29 -4.66 12.93
N ARG A 30 -5.62 -5.38 12.04
CA ARG A 30 -4.25 -5.15 11.60
C ARG A 30 -4.28 -4.75 10.15
N TRP A 31 -3.48 -3.74 9.82
CA TRP A 31 -3.47 -3.12 8.52
C TRP A 31 -2.11 -3.30 7.88
N SER A 32 -2.07 -3.28 6.55
CA SER A 32 -0.82 -3.17 5.80
C SER A 32 -0.99 -2.25 4.60
N PRO A 33 0.11 -1.63 4.13
CA PRO A 33 0.13 -1.07 2.78
C PRO A 33 -0.30 -2.12 1.76
N ILE A 34 -1.09 -1.69 0.78
CA ILE A 34 -1.54 -2.55 -0.31
C ILE A 34 -0.33 -3.12 -1.04
N GLY A 35 -0.27 -4.44 -1.13
CA GLY A 35 0.78 -5.08 -1.90
C GLY A 35 0.87 -6.59 -1.72
N GLY A 36 1.84 -7.16 -2.42
CA GLY A 36 2.00 -8.60 -2.54
C GLY A 36 3.35 -8.97 -3.14
N GLY A 37 3.40 -10.17 -3.71
CA GLY A 37 4.64 -10.73 -4.21
C GLY A 37 4.96 -10.22 -5.59
N LEU A 38 6.22 -9.86 -5.81
CA LEU A 38 6.74 -9.61 -7.15
C LEU A 38 6.71 -10.91 -7.96
N GLN A 39 6.08 -10.91 -9.13
CA GLN A 39 6.04 -12.08 -10.00
C GLN A 39 7.27 -12.14 -10.93
N PRO A 40 7.68 -13.34 -11.41
CA PRO A 40 8.78 -13.45 -12.36
C PRO A 40 8.54 -12.62 -13.63
N GLY A 41 9.48 -11.74 -13.96
CA GLY A 41 9.39 -10.85 -15.12
C GLY A 41 8.59 -9.56 -14.88
N GLU A 42 8.04 -9.35 -13.69
CA GLU A 42 7.30 -8.15 -13.32
C GLU A 42 8.24 -7.07 -12.75
N THR A 43 8.04 -5.80 -13.12
CA THR A 43 8.69 -4.66 -12.46
C THR A 43 7.94 -4.27 -11.19
N VAL A 44 8.63 -3.64 -10.22
CA VAL A 44 7.98 -3.18 -8.97
C VAL A 44 6.76 -2.26 -9.23
N PRO A 45 6.79 -1.27 -10.16
CA PRO A 45 5.61 -0.46 -10.45
C PRO A 45 4.44 -1.27 -11.06
N GLU A 46 4.72 -2.25 -11.93
CA GLU A 46 3.68 -3.12 -12.50
C GLU A 46 3.01 -3.95 -11.42
N ALA A 47 3.81 -4.52 -10.52
CA ALA A 47 3.32 -5.29 -9.38
C ALA A 47 2.42 -4.44 -8.48
N ILE A 48 2.85 -3.23 -8.11
CA ILE A 48 2.02 -2.32 -7.32
C ILE A 48 0.70 -2.01 -8.04
N VAL A 49 0.73 -1.70 -9.34
CA VAL A 49 -0.51 -1.41 -10.10
C VAL A 49 -1.44 -2.63 -10.15
N ARG A 50 -0.89 -3.84 -10.29
CA ARG A 50 -1.68 -5.09 -10.23
C ARG A 50 -2.32 -5.28 -8.86
N GLU A 51 -1.52 -5.20 -7.79
CA GLU A 51 -2.00 -5.40 -6.41
C GLU A 51 -3.10 -4.40 -6.05
N PHE A 52 -3.02 -3.15 -6.49
CA PHE A 52 -4.08 -2.14 -6.30
C PHE A 52 -5.37 -2.41 -7.09
N ARG A 53 -5.35 -3.32 -8.06
CA ARG A 53 -6.52 -3.70 -8.88
C ARG A 53 -7.12 -5.05 -8.47
N GLU A 54 -6.46 -5.79 -7.59
CA GLU A 54 -6.98 -7.05 -7.09
C GLU A 54 -8.15 -6.80 -6.11
N ASP A 55 -8.96 -7.83 -5.88
CA ASP A 55 -10.04 -7.74 -4.91
C ASP A 55 -9.46 -7.84 -3.49
N HIS A 56 -9.70 -6.82 -2.68
CA HIS A 56 -9.32 -6.80 -1.28
C HIS A 56 -10.51 -7.13 -0.40
N GLN A 57 -10.28 -7.90 0.67
CA GLN A 57 -11.34 -8.27 1.61
C GLN A 57 -11.92 -7.04 2.32
N GLU A 58 -11.04 -6.16 2.80
CA GLU A 58 -11.40 -4.95 3.51
C GLU A 58 -10.32 -3.89 3.29
N LEU A 59 -10.77 -2.66 3.02
CA LEU A 59 -9.95 -1.48 2.80
C LEU A 59 -10.37 -0.38 3.77
N ALA A 60 -9.40 0.38 4.27
CA ALA A 60 -9.66 1.53 5.12
C ALA A 60 -8.79 2.72 4.74
N TRP A 61 -9.37 3.92 4.86
CA TRP A 61 -8.63 5.18 4.82
C TRP A 61 -8.26 5.57 6.24
N ILE A 62 -6.97 5.55 6.56
CA ILE A 62 -6.47 5.92 7.89
C ILE A 62 -5.81 7.30 7.79
N PRO A 63 -6.16 8.26 8.67
CA PRO A 63 -5.49 9.56 8.69
C PRO A 63 -4.01 9.38 9.02
N LEU A 64 -3.12 10.11 8.34
CA LEU A 64 -1.68 10.03 8.60
C LEU A 64 -1.34 10.27 10.08
N SER A 65 -2.06 11.19 10.72
CA SER A 65 -1.90 11.49 12.16
C SER A 65 -2.35 10.37 13.08
N GLY A 66 -3.17 9.43 12.62
CA GLY A 66 -3.67 8.29 13.39
C GLY A 66 -2.99 6.96 13.03
N LEU A 67 -1.97 6.96 12.16
CA LEU A 67 -1.26 5.72 11.79
C LEU A 67 -0.53 5.08 12.98
N ALA A 68 -0.06 5.89 13.94
CA ALA A 68 0.57 5.40 15.16
C ALA A 68 -0.41 4.69 16.11
N ASP A 69 -1.71 4.96 15.98
CA ASP A 69 -2.76 4.42 16.85
C ASP A 69 -3.34 3.08 16.35
N VAL A 70 -2.87 2.60 15.19
CA VAL A 70 -3.32 1.34 14.60
C VAL A 70 -2.19 0.33 14.51
N VAL A 71 -2.54 -0.96 14.46
CA VAL A 71 -1.56 -2.01 14.21
C VAL A 71 -1.26 -2.05 12.72
N LEU A 72 -0.30 -1.24 12.27
CA LEU A 72 0.23 -1.29 10.91
C LEU A 72 1.38 -2.30 10.82
N LEU A 73 1.40 -3.11 9.77
CA LEU A 73 2.46 -4.06 9.49
C LEU A 73 3.14 -3.78 8.13
N PRO A 74 4.48 -3.79 8.08
CA PRO A 74 5.42 -3.80 9.22
C PRO A 74 5.30 -2.59 10.16
N HIS A 75 5.57 -2.79 11.47
CA HIS A 75 5.32 -1.78 12.51
C HIS A 75 6.03 -0.44 12.32
N HIS A 76 7.27 -0.42 11.82
CA HIS A 76 8.02 0.83 11.62
C HIS A 76 7.37 1.77 10.59
N LEU A 77 6.49 1.25 9.73
CA LEU A 77 5.84 2.05 8.71
C LEU A 77 4.85 3.07 9.29
N SER A 78 4.35 2.89 10.52
CA SER A 78 3.46 3.88 11.13
C SER A 78 4.15 5.22 11.37
N GLU A 79 5.48 5.20 11.56
CA GLU A 79 6.32 6.40 11.76
C GLU A 79 7.02 6.83 10.46
N GLU A 80 7.49 5.87 9.66
CA GLU A 80 8.21 6.17 8.43
C GLU A 80 7.31 6.74 7.33
N ILE A 81 6.05 6.30 7.23
CA ILE A 81 5.12 6.80 6.19
C ILE A 81 4.86 8.31 6.35
N PRO A 82 4.43 8.82 7.52
CA PRO A 82 4.26 10.26 7.72
C PRO A 82 5.55 11.02 7.41
N THR A 83 6.68 10.57 7.96
CA THR A 83 7.99 11.22 7.78
C THR A 83 8.42 11.26 6.32
N ALA A 84 8.26 10.17 5.57
CA ALA A 84 8.64 10.09 4.16
C ALA A 84 7.78 11.03 3.29
N LEU A 85 6.50 11.17 3.61
CA LEU A 85 5.58 12.08 2.92
C LEU A 85 5.88 13.54 3.22
N GLU A 86 6.18 13.88 4.47
CA GLU A 86 6.59 15.24 4.88
C GLU A 86 7.92 15.66 4.25
N THR A 87 8.88 14.74 4.18
CA THR A 87 10.22 15.00 3.62
C THR A 87 10.31 14.85 2.10
N GLY A 88 9.24 14.39 1.45
CA GLY A 88 9.21 14.17 0.00
C GLY A 88 10.07 12.99 -0.49
N ARG A 89 10.46 12.05 0.39
CA ARG A 89 11.24 10.85 0.06
C ARG A 89 10.36 9.78 -0.59
N ILE A 90 9.79 10.10 -1.75
CA ILE A 90 8.89 9.23 -2.50
C ILE A 90 9.70 8.47 -3.56
N VAL A 91 9.78 7.14 -3.43
CA VAL A 91 10.52 6.28 -4.39
C VAL A 91 9.83 6.24 -5.77
N PHE A 92 8.51 6.39 -5.81
CA PHE A 92 7.73 6.46 -7.04
C PHE A 92 6.41 7.20 -6.83
N ARG A 93 6.15 8.27 -7.60
CA ARG A 93 4.88 9.02 -7.62
C ARG A 93 4.29 8.95 -9.03
N SER A 94 3.17 8.27 -9.20
CA SER A 94 2.41 8.32 -10.47
C SER A 94 1.39 9.45 -10.41
N GLU A 95 1.60 10.53 -11.16
CA GLU A 95 0.66 11.67 -11.21
C GLU A 95 -0.55 11.45 -12.13
N ARG A 96 -0.85 10.20 -12.53
CA ARG A 96 -2.00 9.93 -13.40
C ARG A 96 -3.32 10.16 -12.67
N ARG A 97 -3.88 11.36 -12.84
CA ARG A 97 -5.31 11.63 -12.59
C ARG A 97 -6.12 10.85 -13.64
N VAL A 98 -6.75 9.75 -13.25
CA VAL A 98 -7.74 9.09 -14.11
C VAL A 98 -8.99 10.00 -14.12
N PRO A 99 -9.46 10.49 -15.28
CA PRO A 99 -10.70 11.25 -15.32
C PRO A 99 -11.84 10.34 -14.84
N VAL A 100 -12.64 10.82 -13.88
CA VAL A 100 -13.90 10.16 -13.54
C VAL A 100 -14.81 10.31 -14.76
N MET A 101 -14.99 9.24 -15.52
CA MET A 101 -16.01 9.17 -16.57
C MET A 101 -17.35 9.37 -15.87
N LYS A 102 -18.05 10.48 -16.16
CA LYS A 102 -19.45 10.62 -15.76
C LYS A 102 -20.22 9.54 -16.52
N GLN A 103 -20.87 8.64 -15.81
CA GLN A 103 -21.89 7.80 -16.42
C GLN A 103 -23.10 8.69 -16.70
N GLU A 104 -23.55 8.68 -17.96
CA GLU A 104 -24.81 9.28 -18.42
C GLU A 104 -26.02 8.46 -17.94
#